data_AF-A0AA85BS75-F1
#
_entry.id   AF-A0AA85BS75-F1
#
_cell.length_a   1.000
_cell.length_b   1.000
_cell.length_c   1.000
_cell.angle_alpha   90.00
_cell.angle_beta   90.00
_cell.angle_gamma   90.00
#
_symmetry.space_group_name_H-M   'P 1'
#
loop_
_entity.id
_entity.type
_entity.pdbx_description
1 polymer ?
#
loop_
_entity_poly.entity_id
_entity_poly.type
_entity_poly.pdbx_seq_one_letter_code
_entity_poly.pdbx_strand_id
1 'polypeptide(L)'
;MCRYPSAFIHQATGLTGLSKAFSRKKRNGVKPSHRSLAHCSVIRKAIQQMEALGMCQKRENGGRSLTSTGRRDLDRLAYQILKERH
;
A
#
# COMPACT_ATOMS: atom_id res chain seq x y z
N MET A 1 11.56 -11.88 3.55
CA MET A 1 10.15 -12.16 3.88
C MET A 1 9.42 -10.85 4.12
N CYS A 2 8.71 -10.35 3.10
CA CYS A 2 7.83 -9.20 3.21
C CYS A 2 6.64 -9.59 4.09
N ARG A 3 6.76 -9.39 5.40
CA ARG A 3 5.63 -9.54 6.33
C ARG A 3 4.65 -8.41 5.99
N TYR A 4 3.35 -8.74 5.87
CA TYR A 4 2.21 -7.82 5.64
C TYR A 4 1.78 -7.51 4.18
N PRO A 5 1.43 -8.52 3.35
CA PRO A 5 0.48 -8.30 2.25
C PRO A 5 -0.97 -8.11 2.74
N SER A 6 -1.30 -8.49 3.98
CA SER A 6 -2.69 -8.51 4.48
C SER A 6 -3.21 -7.18 5.04
N ALA A 7 -2.35 -6.20 5.34
CA ALA A 7 -2.78 -4.94 5.94
C ALA A 7 -3.45 -3.96 4.95
N PHE A 8 -3.21 -4.14 3.64
CA PHE A 8 -3.79 -3.28 2.60
C PHE A 8 -5.28 -3.59 2.34
N ILE A 9 -5.73 -4.80 2.69
CA ILE A 9 -7.03 -5.35 2.26
C ILE A 9 -8.12 -5.11 3.30
N HIS A 10 -7.78 -5.01 4.59
CA HIS A 10 -8.75 -5.14 5.69
C HIS A 10 -9.05 -3.87 6.50
N GLN A 11 -8.18 -2.85 6.52
CA GLN A 11 -8.39 -1.67 7.40
C GLN A 11 -8.20 -0.35 6.67
N ALA A 12 -9.04 0.64 6.99
CA ALA A 12 -8.92 2.00 6.49
C ALA A 12 -7.55 2.56 6.87
N THR A 13 -6.67 2.72 5.87
CA THR A 13 -5.28 3.08 6.12
C THR A 13 -5.08 4.58 5.92
N GLY A 14 -4.49 5.22 6.92
CA GLY A 14 -4.00 6.59 6.84
C GLY A 14 -2.61 6.66 6.21
N LEU A 15 -2.25 7.83 5.67
CA LEU A 15 -0.94 8.09 5.05
C LEU A 15 0.25 7.84 5.98
N THR A 16 0.10 8.14 7.28
CA THR A 16 1.12 7.91 8.30
C THR A 16 1.34 6.43 8.58
N GLY A 17 0.29 5.61 8.51
CA GLY A 17 0.38 4.15 8.59
C GLY A 17 1.15 3.57 7.40
N LEU A 18 0.83 4.05 6.19
CA LEU A 18 1.53 3.63 4.98
C LEU A 18 3.00 4.07 4.96
N SER A 19 3.28 5.31 5.38
CA SER A 19 4.66 5.80 5.47
C SER A 19 5.51 5.00 6.47
N LYS A 20 4.90 4.50 7.55
CA LYS A 20 5.53 3.56 8.49
C LYS A 20 5.71 2.17 7.88
N ALA A 21 4.72 1.66 7.15
CA ALA A 21 4.81 0.35 6.49
C ALA A 21 5.93 0.29 5.45
N PHE A 22 6.08 1.35 4.66
CA PHE A 22 7.15 1.48 3.67
C PHE A 22 8.44 2.09 4.25
N SER A 23 8.53 2.29 5.57
CA SER A 23 9.73 2.82 6.19
C SER A 23 10.88 1.82 6.14
N ARG A 24 12.12 2.33 6.05
CA ARG A 24 13.32 1.50 6.05
C ARG A 24 14.40 2.09 6.95
N LYS A 25 15.35 1.25 7.33
CA LYS A 25 16.56 1.69 8.03
C LYS A 25 17.42 2.47 7.05
N LYS A 26 17.64 3.76 7.30
CA LYS A 26 18.53 4.59 6.48
C LYS A 26 19.96 4.44 6.99
N ARG A 27 20.88 4.11 6.08
CA ARG A 27 22.32 4.06 6.38
C ARG A 27 22.89 5.47 6.27
N ASN A 28 23.49 5.98 7.35
CA ASN A 28 24.03 7.35 7.44
C ASN A 28 25.58 7.37 7.41
N GLY A 29 26.19 6.45 6.65
CA GLY A 29 27.65 6.32 6.59
C GLY A 29 28.25 5.84 7.91
N VAL A 30 29.05 6.69 8.55
CA VAL A 30 29.79 6.42 9.80
C VAL A 30 28.90 6.52 11.05
N LYS A 31 27.79 7.28 10.98
CA LYS A 31 26.85 7.43 12.10
C LYS A 31 25.90 6.22 12.20
N PRO A 32 25.39 5.90 13.40
CA PRO A 32 24.41 4.84 13.57
C PRO A 32 23.19 5.05 12.68
N SER A 33 22.67 3.95 12.17
CA SER A 33 21.54 3.94 11.25
C SER A 33 20.22 4.09 11.99
N HIS A 34 19.39 5.05 11.57
CA HIS A 34 18.07 5.32 12.14
C HIS A 34 16.95 4.94 11.16
N ARG A 35 15.74 4.72 11.68
CA ARG A 35 14.56 4.47 10.84
C ARG A 35 14.12 5.77 10.18
N SER A 36 14.00 5.75 8.86
CA SER A 36 13.46 6.86 8.07
C SER A 36 12.09 6.47 7.52
N LEU A 37 11.13 7.35 7.71
CA LEU A 37 9.78 7.23 7.16
C LEU A 37 9.82 7.38 5.64
N ALA A 38 8.91 6.69 4.94
CA ALA A 38 8.79 6.84 3.50
C ALA A 38 8.19 8.19 3.12
N HIS A 39 8.53 8.69 1.93
CA HIS A 39 8.02 9.96 1.41
C HIS A 39 6.48 9.94 1.26
N CYS A 40 5.81 10.75 2.07
CA CYS A 40 4.36 10.84 2.08
C CYS A 40 3.76 11.41 0.77
N SER A 41 4.51 12.23 0.03
CA SER A 41 4.06 12.83 -1.24
C SER A 41 3.87 11.78 -2.33
N VAL A 42 4.82 10.85 -2.46
CA VAL A 42 4.77 9.75 -3.45
C VAL A 42 3.59 8.84 -3.13
N ILE A 43 3.45 8.43 -1.87
CA ILE A 43 2.34 7.57 -1.42
C ILE A 43 0.98 8.24 -1.68
N ARG A 44 0.86 9.55 -1.40
CA ARG A 44 -0.38 10.29 -1.63
C ARG A 44 -0.77 10.30 -3.11
N LYS A 45 0.19 10.58 -4.00
CA LYS A 45 -0.03 10.61 -5.45
C LYS A 45 -0.42 9.24 -6.00
N ALA A 46 0.28 8.18 -5.59
CA ALA A 46 -0.03 6.82 -6.00
C ALA A 46 -1.49 6.44 -5.64
N ILE A 47 -1.94 6.82 -4.43
CA ILE A 47 -3.31 6.53 -4.02
C ILE A 47 -4.34 7.39 -4.77
N GLN A 48 -4.04 8.66 -5.04
CA GLN A 48 -4.92 9.50 -5.88
C GLN A 48 -5.09 8.93 -7.29
N GLN A 49 -4.03 8.35 -7.85
CA GLN A 49 -4.10 7.66 -9.14
C GLN A 49 -4.96 6.39 -9.04
N MET A 50 -4.84 5.61 -7.97
CA MET A 50 -5.71 4.44 -7.74
C MET A 50 -7.18 4.81 -7.47
N GLU A 51 -7.44 5.98 -6.87
CA GLU A 51 -8.79 6.55 -6.74
C GLU A 51 -9.35 6.93 -8.13
N ALA A 52 -8.54 7.55 -9.00
CA ALA A 52 -8.95 7.89 -10.36
C ALA A 52 -9.25 6.64 -11.21
N LEU A 53 -8.55 5.54 -10.96
CA LEU A 53 -8.79 4.24 -11.60
C LEU A 53 -9.99 3.48 -10.99
N GLY A 54 -10.66 4.01 -9.97
CA GLY A 54 -11.83 3.38 -9.33
C GLY A 54 -11.53 2.18 -8.43
N MET A 55 -10.24 1.89 -8.17
CA MET A 55 -9.84 0.77 -7.31
C MET A 55 -9.92 1.10 -5.82
N CYS A 56 -9.77 2.38 -5.44
CA CYS A 56 -9.84 2.83 -4.05
C CYS A 56 -10.96 3.87 -3.87
N GLN A 57 -11.62 3.84 -2.72
CA GLN A 57 -12.64 4.82 -2.33
C GLN A 57 -12.29 5.47 -1.00
N LYS A 58 -12.56 6.77 -0.89
CA LYS A 58 -12.46 7.51 0.35
C LYS A 58 -13.65 7.14 1.24
N ARG A 59 -13.37 6.77 2.50
CA ARG A 59 -14.43 6.48 3.49
C ARG A 59 -14.75 7.75 4.27
N GLU A 60 -16.01 7.93 4.64
CA GLU A 60 -16.47 9.08 5.42
C GLU A 60 -15.84 9.14 6.81
N ASN A 61 -15.60 7.97 7.43
CA ASN A 61 -14.94 7.83 8.74
C ASN A 61 -13.42 8.08 8.73
N GLY A 62 -12.88 8.65 7.65
CA GLY A 62 -11.45 8.86 7.47
C GLY A 62 -10.72 7.61 6.97
N GLY A 63 -9.64 7.86 6.22
CA GLY A 63 -8.88 6.82 5.55
C GLY A 63 -9.41 6.45 4.16
N ARG A 64 -8.71 5.52 3.52
CA ARG A 64 -9.02 5.05 2.16
C ARG A 64 -9.15 3.54 2.21
N SER A 65 -10.22 3.01 1.61
CA SER A 65 -10.50 1.58 1.55
C SER A 65 -10.57 1.10 0.11
N LEU A 66 -10.25 -0.17 -0.09
CA LEU A 66 -10.38 -0.83 -1.39
C LEU A 66 -11.87 -1.02 -1.75
N THR A 67 -12.23 -0.75 -3.01
CA THR A 67 -13.59 -0.99 -3.52
C THR A 67 -13.85 -2.49 -3.73
N SER A 68 -15.13 -2.87 -3.79
CA SER A 68 -15.51 -4.26 -4.14
C SER A 68 -14.97 -4.66 -5.51
N THR A 69 -14.99 -3.74 -6.47
CA THR A 69 -14.42 -3.91 -7.81
C THR A 69 -12.91 -4.15 -7.76
N GLY A 70 -12.17 -3.32 -7.02
CA GLY A 70 -10.71 -3.45 -6.89
C GLY A 70 -10.27 -4.79 -6.30
N ARG A 71 -11.05 -5.38 -5.37
CA ARG A 71 -10.78 -6.74 -4.85
C ARG A 71 -10.90 -7.80 -5.93
N ARG A 72 -11.98 -7.75 -6.71
CA ARG A 72 -12.24 -8.72 -7.78
C ARG A 72 -11.15 -8.71 -8.85
N ASP A 73 -10.69 -7.53 -9.25
CA ASP A 73 -9.64 -7.41 -10.27
C ASP A 73 -8.30 -7.93 -9.75
N LEU A 74 -7.97 -7.66 -8.48
CA LEU A 74 -6.76 -8.21 -7.83
C LEU A 74 -6.81 -9.74 -7.75
N ASP A 75 -7.95 -10.32 -7.38
CA ASP A 75 -8.12 -11.77 -7.30
C ASP A 75 -8.03 -12.43 -8.68
N ARG A 76 -8.58 -11.79 -9.72
CA ARG A 76 -8.46 -12.27 -11.11
C ARG A 76 -7.00 -12.27 -11.59
N LEU A 77 -6.26 -11.19 -11.33
CA LEU A 77 -4.83 -11.10 -11.66
C LEU A 77 -4.01 -12.13 -10.88
N ALA A 78 -4.31 -12.35 -9.60
CA ALA A 78 -3.64 -13.35 -8.79
C ALA A 78 -3.87 -14.77 -9.33
N TYR A 79 -5.10 -15.09 -9.75
CA TYR A 79 -5.43 -16.37 -10.38
C TYR A 79 -4.66 -16.57 -11.69
N GLN A 80 -4.54 -15.53 -12.52
CA GLN A 80 -3.79 -15.57 -13.77
C GLN A 80 -2.30 -15.86 -13.52
N ILE A 81 -1.67 -15.17 -12.57
CA ILE A 81 -0.25 -15.38 -12.22
C ILE A 81 -0.03 -16.81 -11.69
N LEU A 82 -0.97 -17.35 -10.92
CA LEU A 82 -0.89 -18.71 -10.39
C LEU A 82 -1.00 -19.76 -11.51
N LYS A 83 -1.85 -19.51 -12.51
CA LYS A 83 -2.01 -20.39 -13.68
C LYS A 83 -0.79 -20.36 -14.60
N GLU A 84 -0.14 -19.21 -14.76
CA GLU A 84 1.00 -19.02 -15.66
C GLU A 84 2.32 -19.58 -15.09
N ARG A 85 2.39 -19.80 -13.77
CA ARG A 85 3.54 -20.40 -13.09
C ARG A 85 3.52 -21.92 -13.02
N HIS A 86 2.49 -22.57 -13.55
CA HIS A 86 2.39 -24.01 -13.75
C HIS A 86 2.36 -24.33 -15.24
#